data_AF-A0A1Y2TDL1-F1
#
_entry.id   AF-A0A1Y2TDL1-F1
#
_cell.length_a   1.000
_cell.length_b   1.000
_cell.length_c   1.000
_cell.angle_alpha   90.00
_cell.angle_beta   90.00
_cell.angle_gamma   90.00
#
_symmetry.space_group_name_H-M   'P 1'
#
loop_
_entity.id
_entity.type
_entity.pdbx_description
1 polymer ?
#
loop_
_entity_poly.entity_id
_entity_poly.type
_entity_poly.pdbx_seq_one_letter_code
_entity_poly.pdbx_strand_id
1 'polypeptide(L)'
;MGATGVFGYSGLTQSDKSKLLYWSVYETDLPHRGLKLNHDKMIQQLRERHGDWADPLIRQCIKKANLDNMYPIFVMPDLPYWGRDGCVLIGDAAHALPPRSGQGASQAFEDGEALALLLAGYLEKGHDVDEAISRSILGLFEVRAGRVKKIKEEAMRWKDPKMPMSWLRTCGLYISLFILVRVKNIVNYFRRKETSNVRNAVSRYLAS
;
A
#
# COMPACT_ATOMS: atom_id res chain seq x y z
N MET A 1 8.95 -7.01 14.39
CA MET A 1 7.98 -7.92 13.74
C MET A 1 7.96 -9.22 14.52
N GLY A 2 6.83 -9.90 14.56
CA GLY A 2 6.65 -11.13 15.33
C GLY A 2 5.85 -12.14 14.54
N ALA A 3 5.74 -13.35 15.07
CA ALA A 3 5.19 -14.51 14.37
C ALA A 3 3.72 -14.36 13.90
N THR A 4 3.01 -13.35 14.38
CA THR A 4 1.55 -13.23 14.33
C THR A 4 1.05 -11.84 13.90
N GLY A 5 1.94 -10.93 13.49
CA GLY A 5 1.57 -9.61 12.93
C GLY A 5 2.68 -8.56 12.96
N VAL A 6 2.36 -7.37 12.43
CA VAL A 6 3.24 -6.19 12.40
C VAL A 6 2.86 -5.24 13.54
N PHE A 7 3.87 -4.64 14.16
CA PHE A 7 3.73 -3.57 15.14
C PHE A 7 4.72 -2.45 14.77
N GLY A 8 4.22 -1.23 14.69
CA GLY A 8 5.02 -0.04 14.47
C GLY A 8 4.65 1.05 15.46
N TYR A 9 5.59 1.95 15.72
CA TYR A 9 5.36 3.12 16.56
C TYR A 9 6.15 4.32 16.04
N SER A 10 5.68 5.51 16.37
CA SER A 10 6.33 6.78 16.04
C SER A 10 5.99 7.83 17.11
N GLY A 11 6.79 8.89 17.22
CA GLY A 11 6.35 10.09 17.96
C GLY A 11 5.08 10.65 17.33
N LEU A 12 4.10 11.04 18.16
CA LEU A 12 2.83 11.58 17.67
C LEU A 12 3.03 12.94 16.99
N THR A 13 3.84 13.81 17.59
CA THR A 13 4.23 15.10 17.02
C THR A 13 5.69 15.39 17.35
N GLN A 14 6.34 16.29 16.60
CA GLN A 14 7.68 16.75 16.95
C GLN A 14 7.68 17.66 18.20
N SER A 15 6.55 18.28 18.51
CA SER A 15 6.39 19.19 19.65
C SER A 15 6.18 18.47 20.98
N ASP A 16 5.58 17.28 20.97
CA ASP A 16 5.28 16.49 22.16
C ASP A 16 6.01 15.15 22.13
N LYS A 17 7.23 15.15 22.71
CA LYS A 17 8.09 13.96 22.82
C LYS A 17 7.57 12.93 23.84
N SER A 18 6.51 13.26 24.59
CA SER A 18 5.95 12.36 25.60
C SER A 18 4.89 11.40 25.05
N LYS A 19 4.42 11.63 23.81
CA LYS A 19 3.37 10.85 23.17
C LYS A 19 3.88 10.01 22.00
N LEU A 20 3.49 8.75 22.02
CA LEU A 20 3.75 7.80 20.94
C LEU A 20 2.44 7.42 20.27
N LEU A 21 2.45 7.41 18.95
CA LEU A 21 1.48 6.71 18.12
C LEU A 21 1.99 5.27 17.92
N TYR A 22 1.09 4.29 18.00
CA TYR A 22 1.39 2.93 17.59
C TYR A 22 0.33 2.42 16.63
N TRP A 23 0.70 1.43 15.83
CA TRP A 23 -0.24 0.68 14.98
C TRP A 23 0.13 -0.79 14.98
N SER A 24 -0.88 -1.65 14.86
CA SER A 24 -0.68 -3.07 14.64
C SER A 24 -1.57 -3.57 13.52
N VAL A 25 -0.97 -4.36 12.62
CA VAL A 25 -1.67 -5.01 11.51
C VAL A 25 -1.57 -6.51 11.70
N TYR A 26 -2.70 -7.19 11.61
CA TYR A 26 -2.81 -8.63 11.79
C TYR A 26 -3.94 -9.19 10.92
N GLU A 27 -3.86 -10.47 10.60
CA GLU A 27 -4.88 -11.19 9.86
C GLU A 27 -5.92 -11.74 10.83
N THR A 28 -7.20 -11.67 10.45
CA THR A 28 -8.33 -12.16 11.23
C THR A 28 -9.45 -12.56 10.29
N ASP A 29 -10.35 -13.42 10.75
CA ASP A 29 -11.54 -13.79 10.00
C ASP A 29 -12.41 -12.56 9.73
N LEU A 30 -13.18 -12.63 8.63
CA LEU A 30 -14.04 -11.53 8.21
C LEU A 30 -15.01 -11.17 9.36
N PRO A 31 -14.96 -9.95 9.91
CA PRO A 31 -15.84 -9.57 11.00
C PRO A 31 -17.29 -9.48 10.48
N HIS A 32 -18.25 -9.91 11.30
CA HIS A 32 -19.67 -9.75 10.97
C HIS A 32 -20.04 -8.27 10.86
N ARG A 33 -20.91 -7.94 9.90
CA ARG A 33 -21.42 -6.57 9.75
C ARG A 33 -22.12 -6.13 11.04
N GLY A 34 -21.74 -4.98 11.59
CA GLY A 34 -22.28 -4.46 12.85
C GLY A 34 -21.62 -5.00 14.12
N LEU A 35 -20.50 -5.73 14.01
CA LEU A 35 -19.70 -6.14 15.17
C LEU A 35 -19.33 -4.92 16.03
N LYS A 36 -19.80 -4.90 17.27
CA LYS A 36 -19.30 -3.94 18.27
C LYS A 36 -17.93 -4.39 18.74
N LEU A 37 -16.96 -3.48 18.66
CA LEU A 37 -15.60 -3.73 19.12
C LEU A 37 -15.58 -3.86 20.64
N ASN A 38 -15.13 -5.01 21.14
CA ASN A 38 -14.79 -5.15 22.55
C ASN A 38 -13.33 -4.75 22.74
N HIS A 39 -13.11 -3.53 23.22
CA HIS A 39 -11.77 -2.95 23.36
C HIS A 39 -10.87 -3.79 24.28
N ASP A 40 -11.41 -4.31 25.39
CA ASP A 40 -10.64 -5.13 26.34
C ASP A 40 -10.13 -6.42 25.70
N LYS A 41 -11.00 -7.10 24.95
CA LYS A 41 -10.64 -8.32 24.20
C LYS A 41 -9.57 -8.02 23.14
N MET A 42 -9.66 -6.88 22.46
CA MET A 42 -8.67 -6.49 21.46
C MET A 42 -7.32 -6.14 22.08
N ILE A 43 -7.30 -5.45 23.22
CA ILE A 43 -6.07 -5.16 23.98
C ILE A 43 -5.44 -6.46 24.51
N GLN A 44 -6.27 -7.40 24.98
CA GLN A 44 -5.80 -8.73 25.37
C GLN A 44 -5.12 -9.44 24.19
N GLN A 45 -5.77 -9.49 23.03
CA GLN A 45 -5.19 -10.09 21.82
C GLN A 45 -3.91 -9.38 21.36
N LEU A 46 -3.84 -8.05 21.49
CA LEU A 46 -2.62 -7.28 21.20
C LEU A 46 -1.46 -7.70 22.11
N ARG A 47 -1.74 -7.90 23.40
CA ARG A 47 -0.76 -8.36 24.41
C ARG A 47 -0.33 -9.80 24.16
N GLU A 48 -1.26 -10.69 23.85
CA GLU A 48 -0.96 -12.08 23.50
C GLU A 48 -0.09 -12.17 22.24
N ARG A 49 -0.37 -11.33 21.24
CA ARG A 49 0.35 -11.33 19.97
C ARG A 49 1.79 -10.84 20.07
N HIS A 50 2.00 -9.78 20.86
CA HIS A 50 3.24 -9.02 20.85
C HIS A 50 3.98 -8.97 22.20
N GLY A 51 3.39 -9.49 23.27
CA GLY A 51 3.92 -9.40 24.63
C GLY A 51 5.27 -10.09 24.82
N ASP A 52 5.51 -11.17 24.08
CA ASP A 52 6.76 -11.94 24.18
C ASP A 52 7.92 -11.33 23.38
N TRP A 53 7.68 -10.27 22.60
CA TRP A 53 8.73 -9.66 21.78
C TRP A 53 9.86 -9.12 22.65
N ALA A 54 11.11 -9.38 22.27
CA ALA A 54 12.28 -9.02 23.08
C ALA A 54 12.53 -7.50 23.22
N ASP A 55 11.91 -6.68 22.36
CA ASP A 55 12.13 -5.23 22.35
C ASP A 55 11.45 -4.55 23.57
N PRO A 56 12.24 -3.89 24.44
CA PRO A 56 11.71 -3.28 25.66
C PRO A 56 10.80 -2.08 25.38
N LEU A 57 11.01 -1.33 24.30
CA LEU A 57 10.16 -0.19 23.91
C LEU A 57 8.81 -0.69 23.42
N ILE A 58 8.80 -1.74 22.60
CA ILE A 58 7.55 -2.36 22.12
C ILE A 58 6.77 -2.92 23.30
N ARG A 59 7.43 -3.62 24.24
CA ARG A 59 6.78 -4.10 25.48
C ARG A 59 6.17 -2.96 26.29
N GLN A 60 6.87 -1.83 26.44
CA GLN A 60 6.32 -0.67 27.14
C GLN A 60 5.12 -0.05 26.41
N CYS A 61 5.20 0.05 25.08
CA CYS A 61 4.09 0.53 24.25
C CYS A 61 2.86 -0.36 24.42
N ILE A 62 3.01 -1.68 24.35
CA ILE A 62 1.91 -2.65 24.51
C ILE A 62 1.32 -2.61 25.92
N LYS A 63 2.16 -2.46 26.97
CA LYS A 63 1.68 -2.35 28.35
C LYS A 63 0.81 -1.10 28.56
N LYS A 64 1.19 0.02 27.95
CA LYS A 64 0.48 1.31 28.04
C LYS A 64 -0.52 1.56 26.90
N ALA A 65 -0.65 0.60 25.98
CA ALA A 65 -1.49 0.76 24.80
C ALA A 65 -2.95 0.94 25.22
N ASN A 66 -3.55 2.03 24.75
CA ASN A 66 -4.99 2.19 24.70
C ASN A 66 -5.46 1.95 23.26
N LEU A 67 -6.64 1.35 23.09
CA LEU A 67 -7.20 1.12 21.76
C LEU A 67 -8.31 2.14 21.51
N ASP A 68 -7.99 3.18 20.73
CA ASP A 68 -8.97 4.18 20.34
C ASP A 68 -9.76 3.72 19.10
N ASN A 69 -9.07 3.19 18.10
CA ASN A 69 -9.67 2.83 16.81
C ASN A 69 -9.13 1.52 16.25
N MET A 70 -10.00 0.77 15.57
CA MET A 70 -9.64 -0.42 14.80
C MET A 70 -10.32 -0.38 13.45
N TYR A 71 -9.55 -0.53 12.38
CA TYR A 71 -10.04 -0.45 11.01
C TYR A 71 -9.82 -1.79 10.30
N PRO A 72 -10.90 -2.49 9.89
CA PRO A 72 -10.74 -3.66 9.04
C PRO A 72 -10.18 -3.23 7.68
N ILE A 73 -9.17 -3.96 7.21
CA ILE A 73 -8.55 -3.72 5.91
C ILE A 73 -9.20 -4.68 4.92
N PHE A 74 -9.88 -4.12 3.92
CA PHE A 74 -10.43 -4.89 2.81
C PHE A 74 -9.57 -4.68 1.55
N VAL A 75 -9.40 -5.75 0.79
CA VAL A 75 -8.72 -5.74 -0.50
C VAL A 75 -9.74 -6.11 -1.55
N MET A 76 -9.82 -5.32 -2.62
CA MET A 76 -10.80 -5.57 -3.67
C MET A 76 -10.27 -6.62 -4.66
N PRO A 77 -11.10 -7.56 -5.18
CA PRO A 77 -10.70 -8.39 -6.31
C PRO A 77 -10.40 -7.56 -7.56
N ASP A 78 -9.70 -8.14 -8.52
CA ASP A 78 -9.41 -7.45 -9.77
C ASP A 78 -10.72 -7.28 -10.56
N LEU A 79 -11.08 -6.04 -10.86
CA LEU A 79 -12.26 -5.74 -11.67
C LEU A 79 -11.95 -5.97 -13.17
N PRO A 80 -12.90 -6.52 -13.95
CA PRO A 80 -12.71 -6.74 -15.38
C PRO A 80 -12.69 -5.44 -16.18
N TYR A 81 -13.26 -4.35 -15.64
CA TYR A 81 -13.30 -3.03 -16.24
C TYR A 81 -13.58 -1.95 -15.19
N TRP A 82 -13.17 -0.70 -15.43
CA TRP A 82 -13.21 0.38 -14.42
C TRP A 82 -14.21 1.50 -14.72
N GLY A 83 -14.91 1.48 -15.84
CA GLY A 83 -15.88 2.54 -16.13
C GLY A 83 -17.07 2.07 -16.94
N ARG A 84 -18.05 2.95 -17.11
CA ARG A 84 -19.25 2.71 -17.91
C ARG A 84 -20.00 4.02 -18.08
N ASP A 85 -20.57 4.27 -19.25
CA ASP A 85 -21.51 5.38 -19.50
C ASP A 85 -20.98 6.74 -19.00
N GLY A 86 -19.74 7.07 -19.34
CA GLY A 86 -19.08 8.31 -18.93
C GLY A 86 -18.58 8.37 -17.48
N CYS A 87 -18.83 7.33 -16.69
CA CYS A 87 -18.34 7.22 -15.31
C CYS A 87 -17.09 6.33 -15.25
N VAL A 88 -16.14 6.67 -14.39
CA VAL A 88 -14.90 5.91 -14.19
C VAL A 88 -14.52 5.83 -12.72
N LEU A 89 -14.07 4.65 -12.30
CA LEU A 89 -13.52 4.38 -10.99
C LEU A 89 -12.00 4.61 -11.04
N ILE A 90 -11.47 5.26 -10.01
CA ILE A 90 -10.03 5.47 -9.81
C ILE A 90 -9.64 5.25 -8.36
N GLY A 91 -8.35 5.00 -8.10
CA GLY A 91 -7.85 4.76 -6.74
C GLY A 91 -8.53 3.58 -6.06
N ASP A 92 -8.79 3.68 -4.75
CA ASP A 92 -9.37 2.58 -3.97
C ASP A 92 -10.74 2.11 -4.49
N ALA A 93 -11.49 2.97 -5.19
CA ALA A 93 -12.76 2.58 -5.82
C ALA A 93 -12.58 1.61 -6.99
N ALA A 94 -11.44 1.65 -7.68
CA ALA A 94 -11.09 0.75 -8.78
C ALA A 94 -10.16 -0.39 -8.35
N HIS A 95 -9.36 -0.17 -7.31
CA HIS A 95 -8.34 -1.13 -6.90
C HIS A 95 -7.84 -0.96 -5.45
N ALA A 96 -8.72 -1.04 -4.44
CA ALA A 96 -8.30 -1.03 -3.03
C ALA A 96 -7.15 -2.03 -2.74
N LEU A 97 -5.95 -1.48 -2.50
CA LEU A 97 -4.71 -2.23 -2.33
C LEU A 97 -4.44 -2.57 -0.86
N PRO A 98 -3.71 -3.67 -0.58
CA PRO A 98 -3.20 -3.91 0.76
C PRO A 98 -2.29 -2.76 1.22
N PRO A 99 -2.42 -2.29 2.47
CA PRO A 99 -1.64 -1.14 2.98
C PRO A 99 -0.15 -1.43 3.05
N ARG A 100 0.26 -2.70 2.99
CA ARG A 100 1.67 -3.12 2.96
C ARG A 100 2.46 -2.52 1.80
N SER A 101 1.78 -2.19 0.70
CA SER A 101 2.42 -1.53 -0.44
C SER A 101 2.81 -0.07 -0.17
N GLY A 102 2.10 0.61 0.73
CA GLY A 102 2.21 2.06 0.92
C GLY A 102 1.88 2.88 -0.34
N GLN A 103 1.28 2.27 -1.37
CA GLN A 103 1.17 2.87 -2.71
C GLN A 103 -0.26 3.25 -3.12
N GLY A 104 -1.29 2.99 -2.30
CA GLY A 104 -2.69 3.28 -2.67
C GLY A 104 -2.91 4.73 -3.12
N ALA A 105 -2.45 5.70 -2.32
CA ALA A 105 -2.55 7.12 -2.67
C ALA A 105 -1.76 7.47 -3.96
N SER A 106 -0.55 6.94 -4.09
CA SER A 106 0.26 7.15 -5.31
C SER A 106 -0.42 6.58 -6.55
N GLN A 107 -1.09 5.42 -6.45
CA GLN A 107 -1.82 4.85 -7.56
C GLN A 107 -3.03 5.70 -7.96
N ALA A 108 -3.76 6.27 -7.00
CA ALA A 108 -4.86 7.19 -7.31
C ALA A 108 -4.38 8.45 -8.05
N PHE A 109 -3.22 9.00 -7.68
CA PHE A 109 -2.61 10.13 -8.42
C PHE A 109 -2.17 9.72 -9.83
N GLU A 110 -1.52 8.56 -9.98
CA GLU A 110 -1.13 8.03 -11.28
C GLU A 110 -2.35 7.78 -12.20
N ASP A 111 -3.50 7.36 -11.65
CA ASP A 111 -4.74 7.19 -12.43
C ASP A 111 -5.31 8.52 -12.89
N GLY A 112 -5.34 9.52 -12.01
CA GLY A 112 -5.79 10.87 -12.36
C GLY A 112 -4.93 11.51 -13.44
N GLU A 113 -3.60 11.37 -13.35
CA GLU A 113 -2.68 11.81 -14.39
C GLU A 113 -2.93 11.07 -15.71
N ALA A 114 -3.08 9.74 -15.68
CA ALA A 114 -3.31 8.95 -16.88
C ALA A 114 -4.61 9.35 -17.58
N LEU A 115 -5.70 9.48 -16.83
CA LEU A 115 -7.01 9.86 -17.37
C LEU A 115 -6.96 11.25 -18.02
N ALA A 116 -6.33 12.23 -17.36
CA ALA A 116 -6.20 13.58 -17.89
C ALA A 116 -5.39 13.61 -19.20
N LEU A 117 -4.27 12.86 -19.26
CA LEU A 117 -3.43 12.80 -20.46
C LEU A 117 -4.11 12.07 -21.62
N LEU A 118 -4.87 11.01 -21.35
CA LEU A 118 -5.64 10.30 -22.37
C LEU A 118 -6.73 11.19 -22.96
N LEU A 119 -7.49 11.88 -22.09
CA LEU A 119 -8.56 12.77 -22.53
C LEU A 119 -8.03 13.93 -23.35
N ALA A 120 -6.96 14.60 -22.89
CA ALA A 120 -6.31 15.65 -23.66
C ALA A 120 -5.82 15.11 -25.02
N GLY A 121 -5.18 13.94 -25.04
CA GLY A 121 -4.65 13.35 -26.26
C GLY A 121 -5.71 12.97 -27.30
N TYR A 122 -6.89 12.50 -26.88
CA TYR A 122 -8.00 12.24 -27.82
C TYR A 122 -8.65 13.53 -28.32
N LEU A 123 -8.83 14.53 -27.45
CA LEU A 123 -9.37 15.84 -27.86
C LEU A 123 -8.42 16.57 -28.85
N GLU A 124 -7.10 16.53 -28.62
CA GLU A 124 -6.10 17.11 -29.52
C GLU A 124 -6.08 16.44 -30.90
N LYS A 125 -6.43 15.15 -30.98
CA LYS A 125 -6.57 14.40 -32.24
C LYS A 125 -7.88 14.71 -32.98
N GLY A 126 -8.75 15.56 -32.42
CA GLY A 126 -10.01 15.96 -33.03
C GLY A 126 -11.13 14.94 -32.88
N HIS A 127 -11.06 14.03 -31.91
CA HIS A 127 -12.19 13.18 -31.57
C HIS A 127 -13.34 13.99 -30.98
N ASP A 128 -14.57 13.52 -31.20
CA ASP A 128 -15.75 14.06 -30.52
C ASP A 128 -15.64 13.85 -28.99
N VAL A 129 -16.32 14.70 -28.20
CA VAL A 129 -16.22 14.69 -26.73
C VAL A 129 -16.66 13.34 -26.14
N ASP A 130 -17.78 12.78 -26.61
CA ASP A 130 -18.30 11.53 -26.07
C ASP A 130 -17.41 10.33 -26.45
N GLU A 131 -16.83 10.39 -27.65
CA GLU A 131 -15.84 9.42 -28.11
C GLU A 131 -14.55 9.51 -27.28
N ALA A 132 -14.06 10.73 -27.04
CA ALA A 132 -12.85 10.98 -26.26
C ALA A 132 -13.01 10.51 -24.80
N ILE A 133 -14.17 10.73 -24.19
CA ILE A 133 -14.49 10.20 -22.86
C ILE A 133 -14.45 8.67 -22.88
N SER A 134 -15.18 8.05 -23.79
CA SER A 134 -15.30 6.59 -23.86
C SER A 134 -13.93 5.91 -24.08
N ARG A 135 -13.12 6.46 -24.99
CA ARG A 135 -11.77 5.96 -25.26
C ARG A 135 -10.80 6.21 -24.10
N SER A 136 -10.90 7.34 -23.43
CA SER A 136 -10.08 7.64 -22.25
C SER A 136 -10.32 6.66 -21.10
N ILE A 137 -11.58 6.29 -20.86
CA ILE A 137 -11.93 5.32 -19.82
C ILE A 137 -11.35 3.94 -20.15
N LEU A 138 -11.48 3.50 -21.41
CA LEU A 138 -10.89 2.24 -21.86
C LEU A 138 -9.36 2.26 -21.77
N GLY A 139 -8.74 3.31 -22.28
CA GLY A 139 -7.28 3.48 -22.24
C GLY A 139 -6.73 3.55 -20.83
N LEU A 140 -7.47 4.14 -19.88
CA LEU A 140 -7.08 4.14 -18.47
C LEU A 140 -6.96 2.71 -17.95
N PHE A 141 -7.99 1.88 -18.18
CA PHE A 141 -7.97 0.48 -17.76
C PHE A 141 -6.80 -0.28 -18.41
N GLU A 142 -6.61 -0.15 -19.71
CA GLU A 142 -5.55 -0.88 -20.45
C GLU A 142 -4.14 -0.47 -20.03
N VAL A 143 -3.91 0.82 -19.77
CA VAL A 143 -2.60 1.33 -19.33
C VAL A 143 -2.30 0.99 -17.87
N ARG A 144 -3.31 1.01 -16.99
CA ARG A 144 -3.12 0.99 -15.53
C ARG A 144 -3.36 -0.37 -14.88
N ALA A 145 -4.33 -1.15 -15.36
CA ALA A 145 -4.77 -2.38 -14.69
C ALA A 145 -3.62 -3.38 -14.47
N GLY A 146 -2.75 -3.54 -15.47
CA GLY A 146 -1.59 -4.43 -15.36
C GLY A 146 -0.58 -4.00 -14.28
N ARG A 147 -0.33 -2.69 -14.15
CA ARG A 147 0.59 -2.15 -13.14
C ARG A 147 0.03 -2.29 -11.74
N VAL A 148 -1.22 -1.90 -11.56
CA VAL A 148 -1.94 -2.00 -10.28
C VAL A 148 -2.00 -3.46 -9.81
N LYS A 149 -2.33 -4.39 -10.72
CA LYS A 149 -2.33 -5.83 -10.43
C LYS A 149 -0.97 -6.32 -9.97
N LYS A 150 0.11 -5.90 -10.64
CA LYS A 150 1.48 -6.25 -10.22
C LYS A 150 1.81 -5.74 -8.82
N ILE A 151 1.48 -4.49 -8.50
CA ILE A 151 1.70 -3.91 -7.17
C ILE A 151 0.91 -4.69 -6.10
N LYS A 152 -0.34 -5.05 -6.40
CA LYS A 152 -1.18 -5.88 -5.52
C LYS A 152 -0.56 -7.25 -5.28
N GLU A 153 -0.14 -7.95 -6.34
CA GLU A 153 0.51 -9.26 -6.24
C GLU A 153 1.81 -9.20 -5.45
N GLU A 154 2.64 -8.17 -5.69
CA GLU A 154 3.86 -7.94 -4.93
C GLU A 154 3.55 -7.73 -3.45
N ALA A 155 2.59 -6.85 -3.12
CA ALA A 155 2.17 -6.59 -1.75
C ALA A 155 1.66 -7.84 -1.02
N MET A 156 0.98 -8.75 -1.73
CA MET A 156 0.50 -10.03 -1.19
C MET A 156 1.61 -11.08 -1.04
N ARG A 157 2.65 -11.04 -1.88
CA ARG A 157 3.81 -11.95 -1.81
C ARG A 157 4.71 -11.66 -0.60
N TRP A 158 4.78 -10.41 -0.16
CA TRP A 158 5.51 -10.05 1.05
C TRP A 158 4.84 -10.67 2.28
N LYS A 159 5.30 -11.86 2.64
CA LYS A 159 5.06 -12.48 3.95
C LYS A 159 6.09 -11.93 4.92
N ASP A 160 5.62 -11.44 6.06
CA ASP A 160 6.52 -10.98 7.12
C ASP A 160 7.48 -12.13 7.49
N PRO A 161 8.79 -11.88 7.51
CA PRO A 161 9.73 -12.89 7.98
C PRO A 161 9.36 -13.26 9.42
N LYS A 162 9.10 -14.54 9.66
CA LYS A 162 8.84 -15.05 11.02
C LYS A 162 10.09 -14.77 11.87
N MET A 163 9.94 -13.88 12.85
CA MET A 163 10.97 -13.61 13.86
C MET A 163 10.76 -14.54 15.06
N PRO A 164 11.84 -15.01 15.74
CA PRO A 164 13.23 -14.63 15.52
C PRO A 164 13.88 -15.34 14.31
N MET A 165 14.68 -14.58 13.55
CA MET A 165 15.51 -15.14 12.49
C MET A 165 16.76 -15.81 13.08
N SER A 166 17.32 -16.81 12.39
CA SER A 166 18.63 -17.35 12.76
C SER A 166 19.70 -16.26 12.69
N TRP A 167 20.73 -16.37 13.53
CA TRP A 167 21.81 -15.37 13.64
C TRP A 167 22.44 -15.03 12.28
N LEU A 168 22.66 -16.04 11.41
CA LEU A 168 23.20 -15.86 10.06
C LEU A 168 22.32 -14.97 9.18
N ARG A 169 20.99 -15.14 9.26
CA ARG A 169 20.04 -14.32 8.50
C ARG A 169 20.00 -12.89 9.01
N THR A 170 20.13 -12.72 10.33
CA THR A 170 20.22 -11.41 10.96
C THR A 170 21.50 -10.68 10.53
N CYS A 171 22.66 -11.34 10.57
CA CYS A 171 23.91 -10.78 10.06
C CYS A 171 23.82 -10.44 8.57
N GLY A 172 23.26 -11.33 7.75
CA GLY A 172 23.04 -11.09 6.32
C GLY A 172 22.13 -9.88 6.04
N LEU A 173 21.05 -9.72 6.82
CA LEU A 173 20.17 -8.55 6.73
C LEU A 173 20.89 -7.24 7.07
N TYR A 174 21.68 -7.21 8.15
CA TYR A 174 22.42 -6.01 8.53
C TYR A 174 23.51 -5.66 7.53
N ILE A 175 24.21 -6.66 6.99
CA ILE A 175 25.21 -6.47 5.93
C ILE A 175 24.54 -5.93 4.66
N SER A 176 23.39 -6.48 4.25
CA SER A 176 22.69 -6.00 3.05
C SER A 176 22.15 -4.57 3.23
N LEU A 177 21.58 -4.23 4.38
CA LEU A 177 21.18 -2.86 4.72
C LEU A 177 22.37 -1.91 4.72
N PHE A 178 23.51 -2.32 5.29
CA PHE A 178 24.73 -1.52 5.30
C PHE A 178 25.24 -1.24 3.88
N ILE A 179 25.26 -2.26 3.02
CA ILE A 179 25.65 -2.13 1.61
C ILE A 179 24.67 -1.22 0.87
N LEU A 180 23.36 -1.40 1.06
CA LEU A 180 22.32 -0.57 0.44
C LEU A 180 22.48 0.90 0.81
N VAL A 181 22.74 1.21 2.09
CA VAL A 181 22.90 2.60 2.55
C VAL A 181 24.23 3.22 2.09
N ARG A 182 25.32 2.44 2.04
CA ARG A 182 26.65 2.95 1.69
C ARG A 182 26.92 3.01 0.18
N VAL A 183 26.27 2.18 -0.62
CA VAL A 183 26.50 2.12 -2.07
C VAL A 183 25.41 2.90 -2.81
N LYS A 184 25.67 4.20 -3.02
CA LYS A 184 24.79 5.13 -3.75
C LYS A 184 24.33 4.60 -5.12
N ASN A 185 25.16 3.80 -5.80
CA ASN A 185 24.85 3.22 -7.10
C ASN A 185 23.74 2.16 -7.05
N ILE A 186 23.63 1.40 -5.95
CA ILE A 186 22.57 0.40 -5.79
C ILE A 186 21.24 1.09 -5.54
N VAL A 187 21.21 2.09 -4.65
CA VAL A 187 20.01 2.92 -4.41
C VAL A 187 19.53 3.58 -5.69
N ASN A 188 20.44 4.15 -6.50
CA ASN A 188 20.10 4.76 -7.78
C ASN A 188 19.60 3.75 -8.82
N TYR A 189 20.13 2.52 -8.83
CA TYR A 189 19.67 1.44 -9.70
C TYR A 189 18.22 1.01 -9.36
N PHE A 190 17.91 0.83 -8.08
CA PHE A 190 16.53 0.53 -7.65
C PHE A 190 15.59 1.70 -7.94
N ARG A 191 16.02 2.95 -7.69
CA ARG A 191 15.22 4.15 -7.98
C ARG A 191 14.86 4.29 -9.46
N ARG A 192 15.77 3.90 -10.39
CA ARG A 192 15.50 3.92 -11.85
C ARG A 192 14.54 2.82 -12.31
N LYS A 193 14.51 1.68 -11.62
CA LYS A 193 13.65 0.54 -11.98
C LYS A 193 12.19 0.76 -11.57
N GLU A 194 11.96 1.65 -10.60
CA GLU A 194 10.66 1.86 -9.96
C GLU A 194 9.89 3.08 -10.50
N THR A 195 10.55 4.01 -11.20
CA THR A 195 9.88 5.15 -11.84
C THR A 195 9.19 4.73 -13.13
N SER A 196 8.01 4.09 -13.00
CA SER A 196 7.06 4.04 -14.11
C SER A 196 6.60 5.47 -14.37
N ASN A 197 6.81 5.94 -15.58
CA ASN A 197 6.37 7.26 -15.99
C ASN A 197 5.01 7.10 -16.69
N VAL A 198 3.94 7.54 -16.03
CA VAL A 198 2.56 7.46 -16.52
C VAL A 198 2.45 8.14 -17.88
N ARG A 199 3.03 9.33 -18.03
CA ARG A 199 3.05 10.05 -19.30
C ARG A 199 3.65 9.23 -20.43
N ASN A 200 4.79 8.57 -20.22
CA ASN A 200 5.40 7.72 -21.25
C ASN A 200 4.57 6.47 -21.57
N ALA A 201 3.79 5.96 -20.62
CA ALA A 201 2.86 4.85 -20.88
C ALA A 201 1.67 5.32 -21.73
N VAL A 202 1.07 6.45 -21.38
CA VAL A 202 -0.03 7.07 -22.12
C VAL A 202 0.40 7.49 -23.53
N SER A 203 1.55 8.14 -23.70
CA SER A 203 2.05 8.53 -25.03
C SER A 203 2.27 7.34 -25.95
N ARG A 204 2.76 6.20 -25.41
CA ARG A 204 2.90 4.97 -26.20
C ARG A 204 1.54 4.39 -26.59
N TYR A 205 0.58 4.42 -25.67
CA TYR A 205 -0.78 3.94 -25.92
C TYR A 205 -1.52 4.79 -26.95
N LEU A 206 -1.36 6.12 -26.91
CA LEU A 206 -1.94 7.01 -27.91
C LEU A 206 -1.23 6.88 -29.28
N ALA A 207 -0.02 6.33 -29.34
CA ALA A 207 0.71 6.17 -30.59
C ALA A 207 0.43 4.82 -31.30
N SER A 208 -0.10 3.83 -30.58
CA SER A 208 -0.57 2.55 -31.14
C SER A 208 -1.97 2.67 -31.73
#